data_AF-A0A960RGJ3-F1
#
_entry.id   AF-A0A960RGJ3-F1
#
_cell.length_a   1.000
_cell.length_b   1.000
_cell.length_c   1.000
_cell.angle_alpha   90.00
_cell.angle_beta   90.00
_cell.angle_gamma   90.00
#
_symmetry.space_group_name_H-M   'P 1'
#
loop_
_entity.id
_entity.type
_entity.pdbx_description
1 polymer ?
#
loop_
_entity_poly.entity_id
_entity_poly.type
_entity_poly.pdbx_seq_one_letter_code
_entity_poly.pdbx_strand_id
1 'polypeptide(L)'
;FLEESTRGGRWTVLGGMLELGDQSEAAHRDLGAWIATLPIAGLVTVGPLAQPIAEAAAATGLSRVYPEPDHASAAACLAQHTRPGDLVLLKGSRGAALENLMPLWALQQKETWT
;
A
#
# COMPACT_ATOMS: atom_id res chain seq x y z
N PHE A 1 13.49 -0.22 -5.47
CA PHE A 1 12.47 0.72 -4.96
C PHE A 1 13.06 1.71 -3.97
N LEU A 2 13.63 1.26 -2.84
CA LEU A 2 14.30 2.20 -1.91
C LEU A 2 15.52 2.86 -2.55
N GLU A 3 16.28 2.10 -3.35
CA GLU A 3 17.43 2.59 -4.12
C GLU A 3 17.04 3.30 -5.43
N GLU A 4 15.75 3.27 -5.80
CA GLU A 4 15.29 3.91 -7.03
C GLU A 4 15.21 5.42 -6.83
N SER A 5 15.64 6.19 -7.84
CA SER A 5 15.59 7.64 -7.78
C SER A 5 14.15 8.14 -7.95
N THR A 6 13.73 9.06 -7.09
CA THR A 6 12.40 9.70 -7.16
C THR A 6 12.54 11.17 -6.78
N ARG A 7 11.73 12.02 -7.42
CA ARG A 7 11.63 13.46 -7.09
C ARG A 7 10.58 13.73 -6.01
N GLY A 8 9.86 12.70 -5.55
CA GLY A 8 8.79 12.77 -4.58
C GLY A 8 8.92 11.75 -3.45
N GLY A 9 7.79 11.43 -2.83
CA GLY A 9 7.67 10.43 -1.77
C GLY A 9 7.59 9.00 -2.28
N ARG A 10 7.90 8.05 -1.39
CA ARG A 10 7.80 6.61 -1.65
C ARG A 10 6.54 6.04 -1.02
N TRP A 11 5.62 5.53 -1.82
CA TRP A 11 4.40 4.89 -1.34
C TRP A 11 4.46 3.38 -1.52
N THR A 12 3.89 2.66 -0.57
CA THR A 12 3.81 1.19 -0.63
C THR A 12 2.35 0.76 -0.56
N VAL A 13 1.94 -0.13 -1.46
CA VAL A 13 0.60 -0.72 -1.54
C VAL A 13 0.73 -2.23 -1.32
N LEU A 14 0.17 -2.73 -0.23
CA LEU A 14 0.28 -4.14 0.18
C LEU A 14 -1.06 -4.86 0.17
N GLY A 15 -1.11 -6.01 -0.49
CA GLY A 15 -2.24 -6.93 -0.45
C GLY A 15 -1.91 -8.17 0.39
N GLY A 16 -2.95 -8.87 0.85
CA GLY A 16 -2.80 -10.11 1.62
C GLY A 16 -1.95 -11.17 0.91
N MET A 17 -1.16 -11.90 1.70
CA MET A 17 -0.36 -13.04 1.25
C MET A 17 -1.03 -14.33 1.70
N LEU A 18 -1.50 -15.14 0.74
CA LEU A 18 -2.31 -16.33 1.02
C LEU A 18 -1.50 -17.58 1.41
N GLU A 19 -0.20 -17.60 1.12
CA GLU A 19 0.62 -18.83 1.18
C GLU A 19 1.25 -19.13 2.54
N LEU A 20 0.90 -18.36 3.58
CA LEU A 20 1.58 -18.43 4.88
C LEU A 20 0.88 -19.35 5.91
N GLY A 21 -0.31 -19.87 5.59
CA GLY A 21 -1.07 -20.76 6.49
C GLY A 21 -1.28 -20.12 7.88
N ASP A 22 -1.10 -20.91 8.93
CA ASP A 22 -1.28 -20.48 10.33
C ASP A 22 -0.34 -19.34 10.76
N GLN A 23 0.75 -19.11 10.03
CA GLN A 23 1.71 -18.03 10.31
C GLN A 23 1.39 -16.72 9.59
N SER A 24 0.30 -16.67 8.83
CA SER A 24 -0.04 -15.51 8.01
C SER A 24 -0.14 -14.23 8.84
N GLU A 25 -0.88 -14.26 9.95
CA GLU A 25 -1.10 -13.06 10.76
C GLU A 25 0.20 -12.53 11.37
N ALA A 26 1.02 -13.40 11.98
CA ALA A 26 2.30 -13.01 12.57
C ALA A 26 3.25 -12.40 11.53
N ALA A 27 3.38 -13.05 10.37
CA ALA A 27 4.20 -12.54 9.27
C ALA A 27 3.68 -11.21 8.70
N HIS A 28 2.36 -11.00 8.65
CA HIS A 28 1.76 -9.72 8.27
C HIS A 28 2.06 -8.62 9.30
N ARG A 29 2.01 -8.93 10.59
CA ARG A 29 2.37 -7.97 11.64
C ARG A 29 3.86 -7.61 11.60
N ASP A 30 4.74 -8.60 11.45
CA ASP A 30 6.18 -8.38 11.30
C ASP A 30 6.50 -7.51 10.08
N LEU A 31 5.82 -7.77 8.95
CA LEU A 31 5.93 -6.94 7.75
C LEU A 31 5.48 -5.50 8.02
N GLY A 32 4.34 -5.30 8.68
CA GLY A 32 3.84 -3.97 9.03
C GLY A 32 4.82 -3.20 9.92
N ALA A 33 5.33 -3.83 10.96
CA ALA A 33 6.32 -3.24 11.86
C ALA A 33 7.62 -2.87 11.11
N TRP A 34 8.10 -3.75 10.23
CA TRP A 34 9.28 -3.46 9.42
C TRP A 34 9.03 -2.30 8.44
N ILE A 35 7.90 -2.27 7.74
CA ILE A 35 7.53 -1.18 6.83
C ILE A 35 7.53 0.19 7.52
N ALA A 36 7.10 0.26 8.77
CA ALA A 36 7.11 1.50 9.56
C ALA A 36 8.52 2.05 9.83
N THR A 37 9.57 1.22 9.71
CA THR A 37 10.97 1.64 9.86
C THR A 37 11.59 2.18 8.57
N LEU A 38 10.91 2.03 7.43
CA LEU A 38 11.43 2.43 6.12
C LEU A 38 11.15 3.91 5.82
N PRO A 39 11.96 4.56 4.97
CA PRO A 39 11.74 5.96 4.56
C PRO A 39 10.64 6.06 3.49
N ILE A 40 9.41 5.70 3.88
CA ILE A 40 8.22 5.78 3.03
C ILE A 40 7.33 6.96 3.41
N ALA A 41 6.69 7.55 2.41
CA ALA A 41 5.73 8.63 2.56
C ALA A 41 4.34 8.15 3.00
N GLY A 42 4.01 6.88 2.76
CA GLY A 42 2.73 6.29 3.19
C GLY A 42 2.57 4.82 2.80
N LEU A 43 1.73 4.13 3.55
CA LEU A 43 1.34 2.75 3.34
C LEU A 43 -0.17 2.67 3.05
N VAL A 44 -0.53 2.01 1.96
CA VAL A 44 -1.91 1.60 1.67
C VAL A 44 -1.98 0.08 1.76
N THR A 45 -2.93 -0.48 2.49
CA THR A 45 -3.16 -1.93 2.50
C THR A 45 -4.51 -2.25 1.87
N VAL A 46 -4.61 -3.33 1.09
CA VAL A 46 -5.83 -3.66 0.33
C VAL A 46 -6.38 -5.02 0.73
N GLY A 47 -7.64 -5.01 1.16
CA GLY A 47 -8.40 -6.19 1.53
C GLY A 47 -8.15 -6.67 2.96
N PRO A 48 -9.06 -7.52 3.50
CA PRO A 48 -9.08 -7.88 4.91
C PRO A 48 -7.83 -8.64 5.38
N LEU A 49 -7.21 -9.43 4.50
CA LEU A 49 -5.98 -10.16 4.81
C LEU A 49 -4.76 -9.27 5.01
N ALA A 50 -4.79 -8.01 4.55
CA ALA A 50 -3.70 -7.07 4.74
C ALA A 50 -3.89 -6.22 6.02
N GLN A 51 -5.02 -6.35 6.70
CA GLN A 51 -5.35 -5.57 7.91
C GLN A 51 -4.28 -5.66 9.01
N PRO A 52 -3.70 -6.84 9.34
CA PRO A 52 -2.67 -6.92 10.38
C PRO A 52 -1.39 -6.14 10.03
N ILE A 53 -1.10 -5.95 8.74
CA ILE A 53 0.03 -5.13 8.27
C ILE A 53 -0.21 -3.66 8.64
N ALA A 54 -1.40 -3.13 8.35
CA ALA A 54 -1.75 -1.74 8.65
C ALA A 54 -1.73 -1.48 10.16
N GLU A 55 -2.33 -2.37 10.95
CA GLU A 55 -2.35 -2.27 12.41
C GLU A 55 -0.95 -2.23 12.99
N ALA A 56 -0.07 -3.15 12.59
CA ALA A 56 1.30 -3.21 13.09
C ALA A 56 2.14 -2.01 12.65
N ALA A 57 1.97 -1.54 11.41
CA ALA A 57 2.66 -0.34 10.94
C ALA A 57 2.24 0.91 11.74
N ALA A 58 0.94 1.08 11.98
CA ALA A 58 0.42 2.19 12.77
C ALA A 58 0.88 2.11 14.23
N ALA A 59 0.83 0.92 14.85
CA ALA A 59 1.30 0.70 16.22
C ALA A 59 2.82 0.96 16.38
N THR A 60 3.59 0.77 15.31
CA THR A 60 5.04 1.05 15.27
C THR A 60 5.35 2.53 14.98
N GLY A 61 4.32 3.36 14.76
CA GLY A 61 4.45 4.81 14.66
C GLY A 61 4.41 5.37 13.23
N LEU A 62 4.09 4.56 12.21
CA LEU A 62 3.88 5.09 10.87
C LEU A 62 2.59 5.94 10.85
N SER A 63 2.72 7.23 10.56
CA SER A 63 1.62 8.19 10.66
C SER A 63 0.63 8.14 9.50
N ARG A 64 1.06 7.67 8.33
CA ARG A 64 0.27 7.64 7.09
C ARG A 64 0.02 6.20 6.65
N VAL A 65 -0.97 5.60 7.29
CA VAL A 65 -1.42 4.22 7.02
C VAL A 65 -2.89 4.25 6.63
N TYR A 66 -3.21 3.65 5.48
CA TYR A 66 -4.54 3.67 4.89
C TYR A 66 -5.00 2.23 4.58
N PRO A 67 -5.75 1.58 5.49
CA PRO A 67 -6.38 0.30 5.21
C PRO A 67 -7.63 0.48 4.37
N GLU A 68 -7.65 -0.15 3.19
CA GLU A 68 -8.69 0.00 2.20
C GLU A 68 -9.34 -1.36 1.89
N PRO A 69 -10.68 -1.42 1.78
CA PRO A 69 -11.38 -2.70 1.62
C PRO A 69 -11.20 -3.32 0.23
N ASP A 70 -10.94 -2.51 -0.80
CA ASP A 70 -10.89 -2.93 -2.20
C ASP A 70 -9.98 -2.05 -3.07
N HIS A 71 -9.82 -2.44 -4.35
CA HIS A 71 -8.97 -1.73 -5.31
C HIS A 71 -9.47 -0.32 -5.63
N ALA A 72 -10.78 -0.08 -5.61
CA ALA A 72 -11.34 1.22 -5.97
C ALA A 72 -11.07 2.27 -4.88
N SER A 73 -11.25 1.86 -3.62
CA SER A 73 -10.97 2.66 -2.42
C SER A 73 -9.47 2.96 -2.32
N ALA A 74 -8.62 1.96 -2.58
CA ALA A 74 -7.17 2.13 -2.64
C ALA A 74 -6.70 3.06 -3.78
N ALA A 75 -7.32 2.96 -4.96
CA ALA A 75 -7.04 3.88 -6.06
C ALA A 75 -7.38 5.33 -5.69
N ALA A 76 -8.57 5.55 -5.10
CA ALA A 76 -9.00 6.88 -4.66
C ALA A 76 -8.08 7.47 -3.59
N CYS A 77 -7.67 6.63 -2.62
CA CYS A 77 -6.71 7.01 -1.59
C CYS A 77 -5.36 7.43 -2.19
N LEU A 78 -4.83 6.68 -3.16
CA LEU A 78 -3.61 7.06 -3.86
C LEU A 78 -3.80 8.36 -4.67
N ALA A 79 -4.91 8.54 -5.37
CA ALA A 79 -5.20 9.76 -6.12
C ALA A 79 -5.23 11.01 -5.21
N GLN A 80 -5.78 10.88 -4.01
CA GLN A 80 -5.87 11.96 -3.03
C GLN A 80 -4.51 12.35 -2.43
N HIS A 81 -3.60 11.38 -2.25
CA HIS A 81 -2.42 11.58 -1.40
C HIS A 81 -1.08 11.58 -2.14
N THR A 82 -1.00 10.94 -3.30
CA THR A 82 0.21 10.93 -4.12
C THR A 82 0.32 12.19 -4.98
N ARG A 83 1.53 12.51 -5.40
CA ARG A 83 1.82 13.66 -6.27
C ARG A 83 2.71 13.26 -7.44
N PRO A 84 2.74 14.04 -8.54
CA PRO A 84 3.67 13.81 -9.63
C PRO A 84 5.10 13.75 -9.12
N GLY A 85 5.81 12.68 -9.51
CA GLY A 85 7.17 12.40 -9.06
C GLY A 85 7.27 11.40 -7.92
N ASP A 86 6.17 11.09 -7.21
CA ASP A 86 6.12 10.00 -6.23
C ASP A 86 6.36 8.63 -6.90
N LEU A 87 6.96 7.71 -6.14
CA LEU A 87 7.16 6.33 -6.55
C LEU A 87 6.24 5.41 -5.75
N VAL A 88 5.45 4.57 -6.42
CA VAL A 88 4.50 3.65 -5.77
C VAL A 88 4.91 2.20 -6.03
N LEU A 89 5.17 1.45 -4.95
CA LEU A 89 5.40 0.00 -4.99
C LEU A 89 4.09 -0.74 -4.75
N LEU A 90 3.73 -1.67 -5.62
CA LEU A 90 2.59 -2.58 -5.43
C LEU A 90 3.11 -4.00 -5.16
N LYS A 91 2.67 -4.62 -4.06
CA LYS A 91 3.01 -6.02 -3.75
C LYS A 91 1.85 -6.75 -3.08
N GLY A 92 1.44 -7.87 -3.65
CA GLY A 92 0.43 -8.76 -3.08
C GLY A 92 0.61 -10.20 -3.58
N SER A 93 -0.25 -11.11 -3.13
CA SER A 93 -0.43 -12.42 -3.75
C SER A 93 -1.16 -12.31 -5.09
N ARG A 94 -1.17 -13.39 -5.89
CA ARG A 94 -2.00 -13.44 -7.11
C ARG A 94 -3.48 -13.25 -6.80
N GLY A 95 -3.95 -13.79 -5.66
CA GLY A 95 -5.35 -13.63 -5.22
C GLY A 95 -5.70 -12.20 -4.81
N ALA A 96 -4.72 -11.42 -4.32
CA ALA A 96 -4.93 -9.99 -4.04
C ALA A 96 -5.06 -9.15 -5.32
N ALA A 97 -4.52 -9.64 -6.45
CA ALA A 97 -4.67 -9.08 -7.79
C ALA A 97 -4.51 -7.55 -7.86
N LEU A 98 -3.47 -7.00 -7.20
CA LEU A 98 -3.28 -5.55 -7.08
C LEU A 98 -3.06 -4.86 -8.44
N GLU A 99 -2.70 -5.60 -9.49
CA GLU A 99 -2.67 -5.09 -10.85
C GLU A 99 -4.00 -4.45 -11.29
N ASN A 100 -5.13 -4.88 -10.73
CA ASN A 100 -6.45 -4.35 -11.03
C ASN A 100 -6.68 -2.93 -10.47
N LEU A 101 -5.85 -2.47 -9.52
CA LEU A 101 -5.88 -1.09 -9.02
C LEU A 101 -5.36 -0.10 -10.07
N MET A 102 -4.37 -0.51 -10.88
CA MET A 102 -3.69 0.38 -11.83
C MET A 102 -4.62 1.13 -12.79
N PRO A 103 -5.58 0.48 -13.49
CA PRO A 103 -6.49 1.19 -14.39
C PRO A 103 -7.42 2.16 -13.64
N LEU A 104 -7.85 1.83 -12.43
CA LEU A 104 -8.72 2.70 -11.61
C LEU A 104 -7.98 3.97 -11.19
N TRP A 105 -6.73 3.81 -10.74
CA TRP A 105 -5.90 4.94 -10.32
C TRP A 105 -5.53 5.84 -11.51
N ALA A 106 -5.25 5.27 -12.68
CA ALA A 106 -4.96 6.04 -13.89
C ALA A 106 -6.14 6.91 -14.37
N LEU A 107 -7.39 6.46 -14.17
CA LEU A 107 -8.59 7.24 -14.51
C LEU A 107 -8.74 8.46 -13.59
N GLN A 108 -8.55 8.28 -12.28
CA GLN A 108 -8.69 9.34 -11.30
C GLN A 108 -7.65 10.45 -11.44
N GLN A 109 -6.43 10.11 -11.90
CA GLN A 109 -5.42 11.12 -12.19
C GLN A 109 -5.90 12.07 -13.31
N LYS A 110 -6.57 11.57 -14.36
CA LYS A 110 -7.04 12.42 -15.47
C LYS A 110 -8.08 13.45 -15.05
N GLU A 111 -8.83 13.18 -13.99
CA GLU A 111 -9.88 14.08 -13.47
C GLU A 111 -9.31 15.14 -12.52
N THR A 112 -8.11 14.94 -11.98
CA THR A 112 -7.52 15.81 -10.94
C THR A 112 -6.57 16.87 -11.52
N TRP A 113 -6.18 16.77 -12.80
CA TRP A 113 -5.18 17.65 -13.45
C TRP A 113 -5.74 18.56 -14.57
N THR A 114 -7.05 18.80 -14.61
CA THR A 114 -7.69 19.88 -15.39
C THR A 114 -7.93 21.09 -14.50
#